data_AF-A0A9D4HHZ0-F1
#
_entry.id   AF-A0A9D4HHZ0-F1
#
_cell.length_a   1.000
_cell.length_b   1.000
_cell.length_c   1.000
_cell.angle_alpha   90.00
_cell.angle_beta   90.00
_cell.angle_gamma   90.00
#
_symmetry.space_group_name_H-M   'P 1'
#
loop_
_entity.id
_entity.type
_entity.pdbx_description
1 polymer ?
#
loop_
_entity_poly.entity_id
_entity_poly.type
_entity_poly.pdbx_seq_one_letter_code
_entity_poly.pdbx_strand_id
1 'polypeptide(L)'
;MLAIFQATDHKISFLRNILVPCKFYLRQVAFKQEKLFVVCDENDIHVMNTSGVALSKISSGVPTEYGFIRNFDVSDDATRLYLCERSGLRCISDTGECQWWFSQTDLPEWDRNKQGLVIEDIRFFNGFLFGSLWKASKLIMMSNDGHLLCYIVTTGIDHPRAIAVRGDRLVVTQFSPSMRPVKNRTVHVFRIGDLFSSVGEKQQ
;
A
#
# COMPACT_ATOMS: atom_id res chain seq x y z
N MET A 1 -20.66 -5.07 -3.51
CA MET A 1 -20.82 -4.55 -4.89
C MET A 1 -19.73 -3.50 -5.14
N LEU A 2 -19.05 -3.56 -6.27
CA LEU A 2 -18.01 -2.61 -6.66
C LEU A 2 -18.43 -1.90 -7.96
N ALA A 3 -18.37 -0.58 -7.97
CA ALA A 3 -18.64 0.23 -9.17
C ALA A 3 -17.36 0.41 -9.99
N ILE A 4 -17.42 0.13 -11.28
CA ILE A 4 -16.32 0.30 -12.22
C ILE A 4 -16.59 1.55 -13.06
N PHE A 5 -15.58 2.42 -13.12
CA PHE A 5 -15.59 3.63 -13.92
C PHE A 5 -14.45 3.57 -14.93
N GLN A 6 -14.69 4.14 -16.11
CA GLN A 6 -13.66 4.43 -17.09
C GLN A 6 -13.28 5.89 -17.01
N ALA A 7 -12.00 6.18 -16.87
CA ALA A 7 -11.46 7.53 -16.98
C ALA A 7 -10.78 7.69 -18.34
N THR A 8 -11.15 8.73 -19.08
CA THR A 8 -10.39 9.29 -20.20
C THR A 8 -9.82 10.64 -19.76
N ASP A 9 -9.03 11.30 -20.62
CA ASP A 9 -8.41 12.60 -20.31
C ASP A 9 -9.43 13.70 -19.95
N HIS A 10 -10.70 13.54 -20.34
CA HIS A 10 -11.72 14.58 -20.18
C HIS A 10 -13.01 14.11 -19.49
N LYS A 11 -13.17 12.81 -19.21
CA LYS A 11 -14.42 12.28 -18.69
C LYS A 11 -14.21 11.05 -17.83
N ILE A 12 -14.94 10.99 -16.72
CA ILE A 12 -15.17 9.78 -15.95
C ILE A 12 -16.58 9.29 -16.28
N SER A 13 -16.70 8.05 -16.74
CA SER A 13 -17.99 7.43 -17.08
C SER A 13 -18.18 6.17 -16.26
N PHE A 14 -19.36 5.99 -15.68
CA PHE A 14 -19.75 4.74 -15.07
C PHE A 14 -19.86 3.66 -16.14
N LEU A 15 -19.24 2.50 -15.91
CA LEU A 15 -19.33 1.35 -16.81
C LEU A 15 -20.36 0.33 -16.32
N ARG A 16 -20.18 -0.15 -15.09
CA ARG A 16 -21.01 -1.22 -14.50
C ARG A 16 -20.76 -1.39 -13.02
N ASN A 17 -21.66 -2.12 -12.37
CA ASN A 17 -21.41 -2.70 -11.07
C ASN A 17 -21.01 -4.17 -11.23
N ILE A 18 -20.09 -4.64 -10.38
CA ILE A 18 -19.75 -6.05 -10.26
C ILE A 18 -20.04 -6.54 -8.84
N LEU A 19 -20.40 -7.81 -8.74
CA LEU A 19 -20.48 -8.49 -7.45
C LEU A 19 -19.08 -8.95 -7.05
N VAL A 20 -18.74 -8.69 -5.81
CA VAL A 20 -17.46 -9.08 -5.21
C VAL A 20 -17.78 -10.13 -4.14
N PRO A 21 -17.02 -11.24 -4.05
CA PRO A 21 -17.30 -12.35 -3.15
C PRO A 21 -16.95 -12.04 -1.68
N CYS A 22 -17.23 -10.84 -1.18
CA CYS A 22 -17.02 -10.50 0.23
C CYS A 22 -18.23 -10.92 1.07
N LYS A 23 -17.98 -11.51 2.25
CA LYS A 23 -19.03 -11.87 3.21
C LYS A 23 -19.63 -10.64 3.89
N PHE A 24 -18.80 -9.71 4.36
CA PHE A 24 -19.25 -8.55 5.14
C PHE A 24 -18.73 -7.21 4.59
N TYR A 25 -17.42 -7.08 4.37
CA TYR A 25 -16.77 -5.84 3.98
C TYR A 25 -15.78 -6.07 2.82
N LEU A 26 -15.86 -5.13 1.87
CA LEU A 26 -14.78 -4.88 0.92
C LEU A 26 -13.72 -4.04 1.64
N ARG A 27 -12.52 -4.60 1.85
CA ARG A 27 -11.43 -3.89 2.52
C ARG A 27 -10.66 -3.03 1.55
N GLN A 28 -10.22 -3.64 0.45
CA GLN A 28 -9.39 -2.95 -0.53
C GLN A 28 -9.45 -3.59 -1.91
N VAL A 29 -9.17 -2.77 -2.92
CA VAL A 29 -9.04 -3.17 -4.31
C VAL A 29 -7.76 -2.60 -4.89
N ALA A 30 -7.08 -3.38 -5.72
CA ALA A 30 -6.03 -2.92 -6.63
C ALA A 30 -6.36 -3.39 -8.04
N PHE A 31 -5.95 -2.62 -9.06
CA PHE A 31 -6.14 -2.98 -10.46
C PHE A 31 -4.81 -2.99 -11.19
N LYS A 32 -4.43 -4.13 -11.77
CA LYS A 32 -3.14 -4.31 -12.43
C LYS A 32 -3.21 -5.39 -13.50
N GLN A 33 -2.57 -5.16 -14.65
CA GLN A 33 -2.56 -6.09 -15.79
C GLN A 33 -3.97 -6.63 -16.13
N GLU A 34 -4.96 -5.73 -16.22
CA GLU A 34 -6.38 -6.03 -16.49
C GLU A 34 -7.10 -6.90 -15.44
N LYS A 35 -6.44 -7.18 -14.31
CA LYS A 35 -6.98 -7.94 -13.19
C LYS A 35 -7.30 -7.01 -12.02
N LEU A 36 -8.42 -7.30 -11.37
CA LEU A 36 -8.80 -6.76 -10.08
C LEU A 36 -8.33 -7.72 -9.00
N PHE A 37 -7.55 -7.19 -8.07
CA PHE A 37 -7.18 -7.87 -6.84
C PHE A 37 -8.04 -7.29 -5.73
N VAL A 38 -8.69 -8.15 -4.96
CA VAL A 38 -9.69 -7.72 -3.99
C VAL A 38 -9.49 -8.43 -2.68
N VAL A 39 -9.30 -7.64 -1.62
CA VAL A 39 -9.22 -8.15 -0.25
C VAL A 39 -10.58 -7.96 0.42
N CYS A 40 -11.11 -9.07 0.92
CA CYS A 40 -12.34 -9.13 1.72
C CYS A 40 -11.98 -9.44 3.21
N ASP A 41 -12.99 -9.75 4.03
CA ASP A 41 -12.83 -9.99 5.48
C ASP A 41 -12.01 -11.22 5.85
N GLU A 42 -11.89 -12.18 4.94
CA GLU A 42 -11.21 -13.45 5.20
C GLU A 42 -9.69 -13.36 5.07
N ASN A 43 -9.14 -12.15 4.86
CA ASN A 43 -7.75 -11.88 4.48
C ASN A 43 -7.29 -12.59 3.19
N ASP A 44 -8.12 -13.37 2.52
CA ASP A 44 -7.77 -13.90 1.20
C ASP A 44 -7.90 -12.82 0.12
N ILE A 45 -7.08 -12.96 -0.92
CA ILE A 45 -7.08 -12.07 -2.08
C ILE A 45 -7.80 -12.76 -3.23
N HIS A 46 -8.93 -12.21 -3.62
CA HIS A 46 -9.68 -12.64 -4.80
C HIS A 46 -9.12 -11.94 -6.04
N VAL A 47 -8.78 -12.72 -7.07
CA VAL A 47 -8.34 -12.20 -8.36
C VAL A 47 -9.49 -12.35 -9.35
N MET A 48 -9.90 -11.25 -9.97
CA MET A 48 -11.08 -11.18 -10.82
C MET A 48 -10.78 -10.35 -12.06
N ASN A 49 -11.54 -10.52 -13.14
CA ASN A 49 -11.51 -9.56 -14.25
C ASN A 49 -12.49 -8.39 -14.00
N THR A 50 -12.45 -7.37 -14.84
CA THR A 50 -13.34 -6.18 -14.77
C THR A 50 -14.81 -6.48 -15.05
N SER A 51 -15.14 -7.69 -15.51
CA SER A 51 -16.51 -8.17 -15.64
C SER A 51 -17.03 -8.87 -14.38
N GLY A 52 -16.20 -9.00 -13.33
CA GLY A 52 -16.57 -9.67 -12.08
C GLY A 52 -16.47 -11.19 -12.12
N VAL A 53 -15.81 -11.76 -13.12
CA VAL A 53 -15.53 -13.20 -13.17
C VAL A 53 -14.30 -13.48 -12.31
N ALA A 54 -14.43 -14.42 -11.37
CA ALA A 54 -13.33 -14.90 -10.57
C ALA A 54 -12.33 -15.68 -11.44
N LEU A 55 -11.05 -15.33 -11.33
CA LEU A 55 -9.95 -15.95 -12.05
C LEU A 55 -9.16 -16.90 -11.15
N SER A 56 -8.87 -16.46 -9.93
CA SER A 56 -8.17 -17.26 -8.92
C SER A 56 -8.38 -16.69 -7.52
N LYS A 57 -7.86 -17.40 -6.52
CA LYS A 57 -7.84 -16.98 -5.11
C LYS A 57 -6.44 -17.22 -4.58
N ILE A 58 -5.83 -16.19 -3.98
CA ILE A 58 -4.51 -16.27 -3.35
C ILE A 58 -4.73 -16.21 -1.85
N SER A 59 -4.26 -17.23 -1.13
CA SER A 59 -4.30 -17.19 0.32
C SER A 59 -3.20 -16.28 0.84
N SER A 60 -3.55 -15.37 1.75
CA SER A 60 -2.55 -14.50 2.38
C SER A 60 -1.73 -15.19 3.45
N GLY A 61 -2.20 -16.34 3.94
CA GLY A 61 -1.66 -16.97 5.15
C GLY A 61 -1.79 -16.09 6.40
N VAL A 62 -2.60 -15.02 6.37
CA VAL A 62 -2.84 -14.15 7.52
C VAL A 62 -4.09 -14.62 8.25
N PRO A 63 -3.96 -15.33 9.38
CA PRO A 63 -5.11 -15.73 10.18
C PRO A 63 -5.88 -14.50 10.68
N THR A 64 -7.21 -14.55 10.56
CA THR A 64 -8.12 -13.45 10.91
C THR A 64 -8.08 -13.05 12.39
N GLU A 65 -7.66 -13.97 13.26
CA GLU A 65 -7.48 -13.76 14.70
C GLU A 65 -6.22 -12.96 15.07
N TYR A 66 -5.15 -13.05 14.26
CA TYR A 66 -3.87 -12.37 14.54
C TYR A 66 -3.70 -11.06 13.77
N GLY A 67 -4.59 -10.77 12.83
CA GLY A 67 -4.59 -9.50 12.13
C GLY A 67 -5.48 -9.47 10.90
N PHE A 68 -5.49 -8.30 10.28
CA PHE A 68 -6.12 -8.06 8.99
C PHE A 68 -5.08 -7.50 8.04
N ILE A 69 -5.20 -7.82 6.75
CA ILE A 69 -4.51 -7.06 5.72
C ILE A 69 -5.04 -5.63 5.81
N ARG A 70 -4.16 -4.70 6.20
CA ARG A 70 -4.51 -3.29 6.36
C ARG A 70 -4.50 -2.60 5.03
N ASN A 71 -3.43 -2.86 4.29
CA ASN A 71 -3.22 -2.32 2.98
C ASN A 71 -2.53 -3.35 2.09
N PHE A 72 -2.70 -3.25 0.78
CA PHE A 72 -1.89 -4.01 -0.15
C PHE A 72 -1.67 -3.27 -1.47
N ASP A 73 -0.65 -3.69 -2.20
CA ASP A 73 -0.51 -3.34 -3.60
C ASP A 73 0.10 -4.49 -4.40
N VAL A 74 0.13 -4.35 -5.72
CA VAL A 74 0.52 -5.39 -6.66
C VAL A 74 1.66 -4.89 -7.54
N SER A 75 2.63 -5.75 -7.82
CA SER A 75 3.71 -5.44 -8.77
C SER A 75 3.18 -5.13 -10.17
N ASP A 76 3.96 -4.40 -10.97
CA ASP A 76 3.54 -3.95 -12.31
C ASP A 76 3.21 -5.11 -13.27
N ASP A 77 3.90 -6.24 -13.13
CA ASP A 77 3.69 -7.49 -13.87
C ASP A 77 2.63 -8.41 -13.24
N ALA A 78 2.06 -8.01 -12.10
CA ALA A 78 1.09 -8.77 -11.33
C ALA A 78 1.56 -10.15 -10.84
N THR A 79 2.87 -10.32 -10.64
CA THR A 79 3.49 -11.56 -10.10
C THR A 79 3.71 -11.52 -8.60
N ARG A 80 3.63 -10.35 -7.97
CA ARG A 80 3.85 -10.16 -6.52
C ARG A 80 2.75 -9.31 -5.89
N LEU A 81 2.39 -9.69 -4.67
CA LEU A 81 1.50 -8.96 -3.78
C LEU A 81 2.29 -8.50 -2.56
N TYR A 82 2.17 -7.21 -2.25
CA TYR A 82 2.78 -6.62 -1.06
C TYR A 82 1.67 -6.36 -0.06
N LEU A 83 1.76 -6.95 1.14
CA LEU A 83 0.72 -6.89 2.16
C LEU A 83 1.23 -6.14 3.38
N CYS A 84 0.57 -5.03 3.71
CA CYS A 84 0.74 -4.36 4.99
C CYS A 84 -0.09 -5.07 6.05
N GLU A 85 0.62 -5.61 7.03
CA GLU A 85 0.06 -6.26 8.18
C GLU A 85 0.38 -5.46 9.44
N ARG A 86 -0.23 -5.89 10.55
CA ARG A 86 0.03 -5.27 11.84
C ARG A 86 1.52 -5.25 12.17
N SER A 87 2.29 -6.28 11.85
CA SER A 87 3.70 -6.39 12.27
C SER A 87 4.72 -5.89 11.24
N GLY A 88 4.29 -5.52 10.03
CA GLY A 88 5.21 -5.11 8.97
C GLY A 88 4.66 -5.35 7.56
N LEU A 89 5.58 -5.64 6.64
CA LEU A 89 5.34 -5.88 5.22
C LEU A 89 5.72 -7.30 4.85
N ARG A 90 4.81 -7.98 4.15
CA ARG A 90 5.03 -9.28 3.54
C ARG A 90 4.92 -9.18 2.02
N CYS A 91 5.69 -9.98 1.32
CA CYS A 91 5.53 -10.24 -0.11
C CYS A 91 4.99 -11.66 -0.31
N ILE A 92 4.02 -11.79 -1.21
CA ILE A 92 3.50 -13.08 -1.68
C ILE A 92 3.68 -13.15 -3.19
N SER A 93 4.31 -14.21 -3.69
CA SER A 93 4.41 -14.46 -5.13
C SER A 93 3.11 -15.02 -5.70
N ASP A 94 2.99 -15.04 -7.03
CA ASP A 94 1.94 -15.74 -7.77
C ASP A 94 1.96 -17.27 -7.55
N THR A 95 3.11 -17.83 -7.18
CA THR A 95 3.26 -19.23 -6.73
C THR A 95 2.83 -19.48 -5.28
N GLY A 96 2.49 -18.42 -4.53
CA GLY A 96 2.08 -18.50 -3.13
C GLY A 96 3.24 -18.55 -2.13
N GLU A 97 4.49 -18.34 -2.58
CA GLU A 97 5.64 -18.19 -1.69
C GLU A 97 5.50 -16.88 -0.90
N CYS A 98 5.68 -16.97 0.42
CA CYS A 98 5.44 -15.88 1.34
C CYS A 98 6.74 -15.53 2.09
N GLN A 99 7.15 -14.26 2.02
CA GLN A 99 8.37 -13.76 2.67
C GLN A 99 8.10 -12.45 3.43
N TRP A 100 8.67 -12.31 4.62
CA TRP A 100 8.74 -11.03 5.32
C TRP A 100 9.82 -10.13 4.69
N TRP A 101 9.43 -8.92 4.31
CA TRP A 101 10.34 -7.93 3.73
C TRP A 101 10.69 -6.81 4.70
N PHE A 102 9.77 -6.47 5.59
CA PHE A 102 9.97 -5.46 6.60
C PHE A 102 9.19 -5.83 7.85
N SER A 103 9.79 -5.61 9.02
CA SER A 103 9.20 -5.86 10.32
C SER A 103 9.29 -4.61 11.18
N GLN A 104 8.35 -4.46 12.11
CA GLN A 104 8.43 -3.43 13.15
C GLN A 104 9.74 -3.48 13.96
N THR A 105 10.38 -4.65 14.02
CA THR A 105 11.66 -4.84 14.71
C THR A 105 12.83 -4.16 14.01
N ASP A 106 12.69 -3.89 12.71
CA ASP A 106 13.71 -3.23 11.89
C ASP A 106 13.76 -1.72 12.18
N LEU A 107 12.73 -1.19 12.86
CA LEU A 107 12.71 0.19 13.32
C LEU A 107 13.42 0.35 14.67
N PRO A 108 14.07 1.52 14.90
CA PRO A 108 14.48 1.93 16.24
C PRO A 108 13.29 1.96 17.21
N GLU A 109 13.53 1.63 18.48
CA GLU A 109 12.46 1.48 19.47
C GLU A 109 11.53 2.70 19.59
N TRP A 110 12.08 3.92 19.47
CA TRP A 110 11.31 5.16 19.52
C TRP A 110 10.33 5.32 18.34
N ASP A 111 10.67 4.78 17.16
CA ASP A 111 9.84 4.79 15.95
C ASP A 111 8.82 3.64 15.94
N ARG A 112 8.98 2.62 16.78
CA ARG A 112 8.06 1.47 16.85
C ARG A 112 6.70 1.88 17.39
N ASN A 113 5.63 1.40 16.74
CA ASN A 113 4.30 1.49 17.29
C ASN A 113 4.04 0.33 18.25
N LYS A 114 3.81 0.60 19.54
CA LYS A 114 3.50 -0.45 20.52
C LYS A 114 2.20 -1.20 20.20
N GLN A 115 1.32 -0.61 19.40
CA GLN A 115 0.11 -1.26 18.89
C GLN A 115 0.40 -2.14 17.67
N GLY A 116 1.65 -2.29 17.24
CA GLY A 116 2.08 -3.07 16.08
C GLY A 116 2.11 -2.26 14.79
N LEU A 117 1.11 -1.42 14.50
CA LEU A 117 0.95 -0.80 13.17
C LEU A 117 2.16 0.06 12.75
N VAL A 118 2.92 -0.44 11.77
CA VAL A 118 4.12 0.25 11.29
C VAL A 118 3.93 0.87 9.92
N ILE A 119 3.33 0.14 8.97
CA ILE A 119 3.07 0.65 7.61
C ILE A 119 1.56 0.79 7.39
N GLU A 120 1.08 1.99 7.06
CA GLU A 120 -0.36 2.27 6.87
C GLU A 120 -0.82 2.11 5.41
N ASP A 121 0.04 2.46 4.46
CA ASP A 121 -0.22 2.35 3.03
C ASP A 121 1.05 2.02 2.28
N ILE A 122 0.88 1.36 1.13
CA ILE A 122 1.96 1.00 0.22
C ILE A 122 1.55 1.25 -1.23
N ARG A 123 2.53 1.64 -2.05
CA ARG A 123 2.36 1.76 -3.50
C ARG A 123 3.58 1.21 -4.23
N PHE A 124 3.35 0.27 -5.14
CA PHE A 124 4.37 -0.21 -6.06
C PHE A 124 4.36 0.64 -7.33
N PHE A 125 5.53 1.10 -7.74
CA PHE A 125 5.68 1.93 -8.93
C PHE A 125 7.10 1.81 -9.50
N ASN A 126 7.22 1.43 -10.78
CA ASN A 126 8.48 1.40 -11.52
C ASN A 126 9.60 0.62 -10.80
N GLY A 127 9.28 -0.55 -10.25
CA GLY A 127 10.27 -1.40 -9.58
C GLY A 127 10.58 -1.02 -8.13
N PHE A 128 9.91 -0.01 -7.57
CA PHE A 128 10.07 0.39 -6.18
C PHE A 128 8.76 0.28 -5.43
N LEU A 129 8.86 -0.06 -4.15
CA LEU A 129 7.74 -0.04 -3.22
C LEU A 129 7.90 1.14 -2.26
N PHE A 130 6.90 2.01 -2.21
CA PHE A 130 6.83 3.11 -1.25
C PHE A 130 5.88 2.72 -0.12
N GLY A 131 6.23 3.03 1.12
CA GLY A 131 5.39 2.76 2.29
C GLY A 131 5.32 3.93 3.27
N SER A 132 4.18 4.15 3.92
CA SER A 132 4.01 5.22 4.92
C SER A 132 4.21 4.69 6.33
N LEU A 133 5.16 5.27 7.07
CA LEU A 133 5.41 4.93 8.47
C LEU A 133 4.68 5.90 9.39
N TRP A 134 3.54 5.46 9.93
CA TRP A 134 2.62 6.34 10.66
C TRP A 134 3.25 7.01 11.89
N LYS A 135 3.84 6.23 12.80
CA LYS A 135 4.38 6.81 14.04
C LYS A 135 5.72 7.54 13.82
N ALA A 136 6.51 7.07 12.86
CA ALA A 136 7.85 7.60 12.61
C ALA A 136 7.84 8.92 11.83
N SER A 137 6.69 9.37 11.31
CA SER A 137 6.58 10.53 10.42
C SER A 137 7.59 10.45 9.26
N LYS A 138 7.65 9.28 8.64
CA LYS A 138 8.58 8.93 7.55
C LYS A 138 7.85 8.15 6.48
N LEU A 139 8.45 8.09 5.29
CA LEU A 139 8.15 7.05 4.31
C LEU A 139 9.35 6.12 4.20
N ILE A 140 9.12 4.93 3.67
CA ILE A 140 10.16 4.01 3.24
C ILE A 140 10.10 3.85 1.73
N MET A 141 11.26 3.65 1.13
CA MET A 141 11.38 3.16 -0.24
C MET A 141 12.16 1.85 -0.20
N MET A 142 11.60 0.83 -0.83
CA MET A 142 12.18 -0.50 -0.93
C MET A 142 12.31 -0.89 -2.41
N SER A 143 13.32 -1.69 -2.73
CA SER A 143 13.44 -2.32 -4.04
C SER A 143 12.44 -3.45 -4.22
N ASN A 144 12.23 -3.88 -5.46
CA ASN A 144 11.36 -5.01 -5.78
C ASN A 144 11.88 -6.37 -5.27
N ASP A 145 13.08 -6.48 -4.71
CA ASP A 145 13.57 -7.69 -4.04
C ASP A 145 13.47 -7.61 -2.50
N GLY A 146 12.89 -6.53 -1.98
CA GLY A 146 12.62 -6.37 -0.55
C GLY A 146 13.73 -5.69 0.24
N HIS A 147 14.78 -5.19 -0.41
CA HIS A 147 15.78 -4.38 0.30
C HIS A 147 15.25 -2.97 0.60
N LEU A 148 15.39 -2.55 1.86
CA LEU A 148 15.16 -1.16 2.25
C LEU A 148 16.25 -0.27 1.64
N LEU A 149 15.87 0.65 0.76
CA LEU A 149 16.80 1.55 0.09
C LEU A 149 17.04 2.80 0.91
N CYS A 150 15.96 3.43 1.41
CA CYS A 150 16.08 4.59 2.27
C CYS A 150 14.80 4.88 3.08
N TYR A 151 14.96 5.74 4.08
CA TYR A 151 13.88 6.47 4.70
C TYR A 151 13.76 7.85 4.06
N ILE A 152 12.53 8.22 3.71
CA ILE A 152 12.20 9.56 3.22
C ILE A 152 11.65 10.35 4.42
N VAL A 153 12.41 11.35 4.86
CA VAL A 153 11.98 12.23 5.95
C VAL A 153 10.94 13.21 5.40
N THR A 154 9.74 13.15 5.94
CA THR A 154 8.64 14.01 5.51
C THR A 154 8.52 15.22 6.42
N THR A 155 9.34 16.24 6.19
CA THR A 155 9.27 17.49 6.95
C THR A 155 7.86 18.09 6.83
N GLY A 156 7.23 18.37 7.97
CA GLY A 156 5.88 18.95 8.03
C GLY A 156 4.73 17.98 7.79
N ILE A 157 5.00 16.66 7.69
CA ILE A 157 3.96 15.62 7.70
C ILE A 157 4.09 14.82 8.98
N ASP A 158 3.20 15.11 9.93
CA ASP A 158 3.01 14.20 11.05
C ASP A 158 2.10 13.08 10.60
N HIS A 159 2.41 11.84 10.93
CA HIS A 159 1.49 10.72 10.71
C HIS A 159 1.06 10.52 9.24
N PRO A 160 2.01 10.25 8.33
CA PRO A 160 1.69 9.91 6.94
C PRO A 160 0.80 8.66 6.93
N ARG A 161 -0.26 8.70 6.12
CA ARG A 161 -1.24 7.62 6.05
C ARG A 161 -1.36 7.06 4.64
N ALA A 162 -2.10 7.72 3.75
CA ALA A 162 -2.27 7.23 2.39
C ALA A 162 -1.23 7.83 1.44
N ILE A 163 -0.81 7.01 0.49
CA ILE A 163 0.16 7.31 -0.56
C ILE A 163 -0.50 7.09 -1.93
N ALA A 164 -0.23 7.98 -2.87
CA ALA A 164 -0.48 7.77 -4.29
C ALA A 164 0.78 8.11 -5.10
N VAL A 165 1.03 7.36 -6.17
CA VAL A 165 2.16 7.59 -7.07
C VAL A 165 1.65 7.77 -8.48
N ARG A 166 2.11 8.80 -9.19
CA ARG A 166 1.82 9.01 -10.61
C ARG A 166 2.95 9.76 -11.30
N GLY A 167 3.53 9.15 -12.34
CA GLY A 167 4.64 9.74 -13.08
C GLY A 167 5.83 9.97 -12.15
N ASP A 168 6.33 11.20 -12.09
CA ASP A 168 7.44 11.59 -11.22
C ASP A 168 6.98 12.04 -9.82
N ARG A 169 5.70 11.87 -9.45
CA ARG A 169 5.15 12.43 -8.22
C ARG A 169 4.68 11.36 -7.23
N LEU A 170 5.06 11.58 -5.98
CA LEU A 170 4.58 10.87 -4.80
C LEU A 170 3.70 11.82 -3.99
N VAL A 171 2.45 11.47 -3.78
CA VAL A 171 1.48 12.26 -3.02
C VAL A 171 1.20 11.55 -1.71
N VAL A 172 1.26 12.28 -0.60
CA VAL A 172 1.06 11.74 0.75
C VAL A 172 0.03 12.55 1.50
N THR A 173 -0.86 11.85 2.19
CA THR A 173 -1.85 12.43 3.08
C THR A 173 -1.44 12.27 4.54
N GLN A 174 -1.76 13.28 5.34
CA GLN A 174 -1.58 13.25 6.79
C GLN A 174 -2.87 12.80 7.51
N PHE A 175 -2.72 11.98 8.55
CA PHE A 175 -3.81 11.64 9.48
C PHE A 175 -3.48 12.06 10.91
N SER A 176 -4.20 13.04 11.46
CA SER A 176 -4.09 13.38 12.88
C SER A 176 -5.06 12.54 13.73
N PRO A 177 -4.57 11.70 14.65
CA PRO A 177 -5.41 10.83 15.47
C PRO A 177 -6.25 11.58 16.52
N SER A 178 -6.03 12.89 16.71
CA SER A 178 -6.74 13.66 17.74
C SER A 178 -8.25 13.81 17.50
N MET A 179 -8.81 13.36 16.35
CA MET A 179 -10.23 13.47 15.94
C MET A 179 -10.81 14.89 15.96
N ARG A 180 -10.07 15.86 16.48
CA ARG A 180 -10.36 17.28 16.34
C ARG A 180 -10.17 17.61 14.86
N PRO A 181 -11.09 18.36 14.25
CA PRO A 181 -10.88 18.87 12.90
C PRO A 181 -9.62 19.74 12.91
N VAL A 182 -8.49 19.13 12.54
CA VAL A 182 -7.28 19.88 12.26
C VAL A 182 -7.61 20.68 11.01
N LYS A 183 -7.63 22.01 11.12
CA LYS A 183 -7.86 22.92 10.00
C LYS A 183 -6.85 22.73 8.85
N ASN A 184 -5.79 21.95 9.09
CA ASN A 184 -4.66 21.74 8.20
C ASN A 184 -4.48 20.25 7.86
N ARG A 185 -5.50 19.57 7.31
CA ARG A 185 -5.24 18.32 6.58
C ARG A 185 -4.44 18.68 5.34
N THR A 186 -3.17 18.32 5.32
CA THR A 186 -2.28 18.65 4.23
C THR A 186 -2.13 17.47 3.28
N VAL A 187 -2.04 17.81 1.99
CA VAL A 187 -1.59 16.91 0.94
C VAL A 187 -0.21 17.40 0.55
N HIS A 188 0.77 16.52 0.64
CA HIS A 188 2.14 16.84 0.27
C HIS A 188 2.50 16.11 -1.02
N VAL A 189 3.26 16.78 -1.87
CA VAL A 189 3.70 16.25 -3.16
C VAL A 189 5.21 16.30 -3.22
N PHE A 190 5.83 15.15 -3.43
CA PHE A 190 7.27 15.00 -3.61
C PHE A 190 7.56 14.62 -5.07
N ARG A 191 8.69 15.09 -5.60
CA ARG A 191 9.22 14.55 -6.85
C ARG A 191 10.12 13.36 -6.55
N ILE A 192 9.90 12.26 -7.23
CA ILE A 192 10.61 11.00 -7.00
C ILE A 192 12.10 11.12 -7.31
N GLY A 193 12.48 11.87 -8.37
CA GLY A 193 13.89 12.11 -8.71
C GLY A 193 14.69 12.78 -7.60
N ASP A 194 14.06 13.70 -6.86
CA ASP A 194 14.68 14.42 -5.75
C ASP A 194 14.95 13.47 -4.56
N LEU A 195 14.09 12.45 -4.37
CA LEU A 195 14.25 11.44 -3.32
C LEU A 195 15.52 10.60 -3.53
N PHE A 196 15.80 10.19 -4.77
CA PHE A 196 17.01 9.41 -5.08
C PHE A 196 18.29 10.22 -4.90
N SER A 197 18.26 11.51 -5.21
CA SER A 197 19.40 12.41 -5.05
C SER A 197 19.85 12.50 -3.59
N SER A 198 18.90 12.46 -2.65
CA SER A 198 19.17 12.50 -1.21
C SER A 198 19.77 11.21 -0.62
N VAL A 199 19.72 10.09 -1.36
CA VAL A 199 20.29 8.80 -0.94
C VAL A 199 21.77 8.69 -1.30
N GLY A 200 22.18 9.28 -2.44
CA GLY A 200 23.57 9.25 -2.91
C GLY A 200 24.55 10.08 -2.08
N GLU A 201 24.08 11.13 -1.40
CA GLU A 201 24.95 12.05 -0.64
C GLU A 201 25.33 11.55 0.77
N LYS A 202 24.71 10.46 1.27
CA LYS A 202 24.98 9.93 2.62
C LYS A 202 25.83 8.66 2.66
N GLN A 203 26.44 8.27 1.54
CA GLN A 203 27.35 7.11 1.45
C GLN A 203 28.81 7.50 1.12
N GLN A 204 29.23 8.74 1.40
CA GLN A 204 30.63 9.17 1.37
C GLN A 204 31.13 9.54 2.76
#